data_AF-A0A0L7TAZ6-F1
#
_entry.id   AF-A0A0L7TAZ6-F1
#
_cell.length_a   1.000
_cell.length_b   1.000
_cell.length_c   1.000
_cell.angle_alpha   90.00
_cell.angle_beta   90.00
_cell.angle_gamma   90.00
#
_symmetry.space_group_name_H-M   'P 1'
#
loop_
_entity.id
_entity.type
_entity.pdbx_description
1 polymer ?
#
loop_
_entity_poly.entity_id
_entity_poly.type
_entity_poly.pdbx_seq_one_letter_code
_entity_poly.pdbx_strand_id
1 'polypeptide(L)' 'METWSFLMQGFAVAMTPENLLIALTGCFIGTIVGVLPGLGPINGVAILMPLAFALHLP' A
#
# COMPACT_ATOMS: atom_id res chain seq x y z
N MET A 1 10.54 23.70 15.72
CA MET A 1 10.15 24.28 14.42
C MET A 1 10.61 23.43 13.24
N GLU A 2 11.73 22.70 13.31
CA GLU A 2 12.22 21.84 12.21
C GLU A 2 11.37 20.60 11.95
N THR A 3 10.74 20.01 12.97
CA THR A 3 9.85 18.85 12.80
C THR A 3 8.69 19.15 11.83
N TRP A 4 8.16 20.37 11.89
CA TRP A 4 7.12 20.81 10.97
C TRP A 4 7.63 20.94 9.53
N SER A 5 8.89 21.33 9.33
CA SER A 5 9.48 21.40 7.97
C SER A 5 9.70 20.00 7.39
N PHE A 6 10.20 19.05 8.19
CA PHE A 6 10.37 17.65 7.75
C PHE A 6 9.04 16.99 7.40
N LEU A 7 7.98 17.26 8.17
CA LEU A 7 6.65 16.72 7.92
C LEU A 7 6.06 17.29 6.62
N MET A 8 6.19 18.61 6.40
CA MET A 8 5.79 19.27 5.14
C MET A 8 6.59 18.77 3.94
N GLN A 9 7.88 18.49 4.12
CA GLN A 9 8.72 17.90 3.07
C GLN A 9 8.26 16.49 2.69
N GLY A 10 7.86 15.67 3.67
CA GLY A 10 7.26 14.36 3.40
C GLY A 10 5.95 14.46 2.61
N PHE A 11 5.08 15.41 2.95
CA PHE A 11 3.85 15.66 2.18
C PHE A 11 4.12 16.16 0.77
N ALA A 12 5.15 17.01 0.58
CA ALA A 12 5.56 17.47 -0.75
C ALA A 12 6.01 16.30 -1.65
N VAL A 13 6.73 15.33 -1.09
CA VAL A 13 7.09 14.09 -1.80
C VAL A 13 5.86 13.22 -2.05
N ALA A 14 4.96 13.06 -1.07
CA ALA A 14 3.76 12.24 -1.23
C ALA A 14 2.77 12.81 -2.28
N MET A 15 2.70 14.14 -2.42
CA MET A 15 1.86 14.82 -3.42
C MET A 15 2.43 14.79 -4.84
N THR A 16 3.62 14.20 -5.07
CA THR A 16 4.12 14.08 -6.44
C THR A 16 3.19 13.19 -7.28
N PRO A 17 2.96 13.54 -8.56
CA PRO A 17 2.04 12.79 -9.42
C PRO A 17 2.41 11.30 -9.55
N GLU A 18 3.71 11.00 -9.59
CA GLU A 18 4.23 9.63 -9.65
C GLU A 18 3.80 8.80 -8.43
N ASN A 19 4.02 9.32 -7.23
CA ASN A 19 3.66 8.63 -5.99
C ASN A 19 2.14 8.44 -5.86
N LEU A 20 1.36 9.44 -6.28
CA LEU A 20 -0.09 9.34 -6.31
C LEU A 20 -0.60 8.28 -7.29
N LEU A 21 -0.01 8.17 -8.49
CA LEU A 21 -0.40 7.16 -9.48
C LEU A 21 -0.07 5.74 -8.99
N ILE A 22 1.09 5.55 -8.37
CA ILE A 22 1.49 4.27 -7.77
C ILE A 22 0.54 3.93 -6.61
N ALA A 23 0.25 4.88 -5.73
CA ALA A 23 -0.68 4.68 -4.61
C ALA A 23 -2.11 4.36 -5.08
N LEU A 24 -2.60 5.06 -6.11
CA LEU A 24 -3.91 4.81 -6.70
C LEU A 24 -3.98 3.40 -7.30
N THR A 25 -2.96 3.00 -8.05
CA THR A 25 -2.88 1.66 -8.66
C THR A 25 -2.83 0.58 -7.58
N GLY A 26 -2.01 0.76 -6.54
CA GLY A 26 -1.94 -0.16 -5.40
C GLY A 26 -3.26 -0.29 -4.65
N CYS A 27 -3.92 0.84 -4.38
CA CYS A 27 -5.25 0.88 -3.75
C CYS A 27 -6.32 0.19 -4.60
N PHE A 28 -6.30 0.42 -5.92
CA PHE A 28 -7.22 -0.19 -6.86
C PHE A 28 -7.06 -1.71 -6.89
N ILE A 29 -5.82 -2.20 -7.01
CA ILE A 29 -5.51 -3.63 -6.96
C ILE A 29 -5.92 -4.22 -5.60
N GLY A 30 -5.58 -3.56 -4.50
CA GLY A 30 -5.94 -4.01 -3.16
C GLY A 30 -7.46 -4.10 -2.95
N THR A 31 -8.21 -3.18 -3.53
CA THR A 31 -9.68 -3.20 -3.49
C THR A 31 -10.25 -4.36 -4.30
N ILE A 32 -9.73 -4.60 -5.51
CA ILE A 32 -10.14 -5.75 -6.35
C ILE A 32 -9.85 -7.07 -5.64
N VAL A 33 -8.65 -7.22 -5.07
CA VAL A 33 -8.27 -8.41 -4.31
C VAL A 33 -9.14 -8.56 -3.06
N GLY A 34 -9.46 -7.47 -2.36
CA GLY A 34 -10.28 -7.49 -1.15
C GLY A 34 -11.77 -7.72 -1.36
N VAL A 35 -12.28 -7.52 -2.58
CA VAL A 35 -13.70 -7.73 -2.95
C VAL A 35 -14.00 -9.18 -3.36
N LEU A 36 -12.98 -10.05 -3.48
CA LEU A 36 -13.18 -11.46 -3.83
C LEU A 36 -14.18 -12.14 -2.88
N PRO A 37 -15.26 -12.76 -3.40
CA PRO A 37 -16.35 -13.28 -2.57
C PRO A 37 -15.85 -14.42 -1.68
N GLY A 38 -16.08 -14.30 -0.37
CA GLY A 38 -15.70 -15.31 0.63
C GLY A 38 -14.33 -15.11 1.29
N LEU A 39 -13.52 -14.14 0.85
CA LEU A 39 -12.25 -13.79 1.48
C LEU A 39 -12.18 -12.27 1.64
N GLY A 40 -12.59 -11.75 2.80
CA GLY A 40 -12.37 -10.33 3.09
C GLY A 40 -10.88 -9.97 2.98
N PRO A 41 -10.52 -8.68 2.92
CA PRO A 41 -9.13 -8.23 2.76
C PRO A 41 -8.16 -8.89 3.77
N ILE A 42 -8.65 -9.22 4.97
CA ILE A 42 -7.91 -9.94 6.02
C ILE A 42 -7.52 -11.37 5.61
N ASN A 43 -8.40 -12.12 4.93
CA ASN A 43 -8.09 -13.48 4.47
C ASN A 43 -7.11 -13.46 3.29
N GLY A 44 -7.21 -12.46 2.40
CA GLY A 44 -6.22 -12.23 1.34
C GLY A 44 -4.83 -11.95 1.92
N VAL A 45 -4.73 -11.04 2.91
CA VAL A 45 -3.46 -10.76 3.61
C VAL A 45 -2.93 -11.99 4.36
N ALA A 46 -3.81 -12.78 5.00
CA ALA A 46 -3.43 -13.99 5.72
C ALA A 46 -2.85 -15.09 4.80
N ILE A 47 -3.27 -15.15 3.53
CA ILE A 47 -2.70 -16.05 2.52
C ILE A 47 -1.43 -15.46 1.89
N LEU A 48 -1.42 -14.14 1.65
CA LEU A 48 -0.29 -13.45 1.02
C LEU A 48 0.93 -13.34 1.93
N MET A 49 0.77 -13.26 3.26
CA MET A 49 1.89 -13.21 4.22
C MET A 49 2.78 -14.47 4.15
N PRO A 50 2.26 -15.71 4.27
CA PRO A 50 3.06 -16.92 4.09
C PRO A 50 3.62 -17.03 2.66
N LEU A 51 2.90 -16.56 1.64
CA LEU A 51 3.40 -16.54 0.27
C LEU A 51 4.57 -15.56 0.07
N ALA A 52 4.53 -14.38 0.68
CA ALA A 52 5.60 -13.37 0.65
C ALA A 52 6.86 -13.89 1.35
N PHE A 53 6.71 -14.54 2.51
CA PHE A 53 7.81 -15.23 3.19
C PHE A 53 8.36 -16.40 2.36
N ALA A 54 7.50 -17.17 1.69
CA ALA A 54 7.92 -18.27 0.80
C ALA A 54 8.70 -17.76 -0.42
N LEU A 55 8.30 -16.60 -0.96
CA LEU A 55 8.92 -15.96 -2.12
C LEU A 55 10.12 -15.05 -1.77
N HIS A 56 10.54 -14.98 -0.49
CA HIS A 56 11.64 -14.13 -0.01
C HIS A 56 11.50 -12.65 -0.42
N LEU A 57 10.27 -12.13 -0.48
CA LEU A 57 10.09 -10.68 -0.59
C LEU A 57 10.38 -10.02 0.77
N PRO A 58 11.01 -8.83 0.78
CA PRO A 58 11.35 -8.11 2.01
C PRO A 58 10.12 -7.68 2.82
#